data_AF-A0AA43ZTI5-F1
#
_entry.id   AF-A0AA43ZTI5-F1
#
_cell.length_a   1.000
_cell.length_b   1.000
_cell.length_c   1.000
_cell.angle_alpha   90.00
_cell.angle_beta   90.00
_cell.angle_gamma   90.00
#
_symmetry.space_group_name_H-M   'P 1'
#
loop_
_entity.id
_entity.type
_entity.pdbx_description
1 polymer ?
#
loop_
_entity_poly.entity_id
_entity_poly.type
_entity_poly.pdbx_seq_one_letter_code
_entity_poly.pdbx_strand_id
1 'polypeptide(L)'
;MDKKAMYAIIAVAILVVAGMAAVIAMNNGEKEQSSKNYINVVGRINTDGSGIYLKEGEKASDYIETVDVKPTSGEKYIEVGDKFIVFKAENWGGKLFGTPGTSTIQHVQLQTLVENVMGLKFKVYAIGSSMSKDTVYFDAVKSFAAYKEKTTGAQPLPITGAIIWEAQYSLALENKCVGLEITNNIFPGHTCCVIAGNTSFMESNSDSTVKFLVAYLEILDKMVKAIEDPTSEDYKKLVEVATNKVSMPSGTSTETKIKVIENALNIVKFGAHDENANDPLVDLRKDIATLAVDLKELGSIKKSYSDLGFESADDFAKKFVDGTYMKKAMEKDYKDDGSKVKIKLSVIAGDIHQIAIHYGVDIGIFDKYGIDIVISSQDNGPAVATALQAGEADLGLLGAPPITITVMNSSLVTA
;
A
#
# COMPACT_ATOMS: atom_id res chain seq x y z
N MET A 1 -10.08 -28.81 30.85
CA MET A 1 -9.47 -28.13 29.70
C MET A 1 -8.65 -29.15 28.93
N ASP A 2 -8.90 -29.34 27.63
CA ASP A 2 -8.16 -30.29 26.80
C ASP A 2 -6.65 -29.95 26.81
N LYS A 3 -5.78 -30.95 26.98
CA LYS A 3 -4.32 -30.77 26.94
C LYS A 3 -3.87 -30.08 25.65
N LYS A 4 -4.55 -30.29 24.52
CA LYS A 4 -4.27 -29.58 23.27
C LYS A 4 -4.61 -28.09 23.34
N ALA A 5 -5.72 -27.72 23.97
CA ALA A 5 -6.08 -26.32 24.18
C ALA A 5 -5.10 -25.61 25.13
N MET A 6 -4.58 -26.31 26.15
CA MET A 6 -3.57 -25.77 27.05
C MET A 6 -2.23 -25.52 26.36
N TYR A 7 -1.77 -26.43 25.49
CA TYR A 7 -0.54 -26.23 24.71
C TYR A 7 -0.68 -25.11 23.67
N ALA A 8 -1.86 -24.96 23.04
CA ALA A 8 -2.13 -23.85 22.13
C ALA A 8 -2.10 -22.49 22.86
N ILE A 9 -2.68 -22.41 24.06
CA ILE A 9 -2.66 -21.18 24.87
C ILE A 9 -1.23 -20.86 25.33
N ILE A 10 -0.44 -21.85 25.73
CA ILE A 10 0.95 -21.65 26.13
C ILE A 10 1.81 -21.21 24.93
N ALA A 11 1.62 -21.80 23.74
CA ALA A 11 2.33 -21.40 22.54
C ALA A 11 1.99 -19.97 22.09
N VAL A 12 0.69 -19.61 22.14
CA VAL A 12 0.23 -18.23 21.83
C VAL A 12 0.75 -17.25 22.88
N ALA A 13 0.73 -17.60 24.17
CA ALA A 13 1.28 -16.74 25.21
C ALA A 13 2.79 -16.53 25.07
N ILE A 14 3.55 -17.58 24.71
CA ILE A 14 5.00 -17.47 24.44
C ILE A 14 5.26 -16.60 23.21
N LEU A 15 4.47 -16.74 22.12
CA LEU A 15 4.61 -15.91 20.92
C LEU A 15 4.25 -14.45 21.18
N VAL A 16 3.20 -14.19 21.96
CA VAL A 16 2.79 -12.82 22.34
C VAL A 16 3.82 -12.20 23.28
N VAL A 17 4.37 -12.95 24.24
CA VAL A 17 5.43 -12.48 25.14
C VAL A 17 6.74 -12.26 24.38
N ALA A 18 7.07 -13.10 23.38
CA ALA A 18 8.24 -12.90 22.52
C ALA A 18 8.06 -11.67 21.60
N GLY A 19 6.87 -11.47 21.02
CA GLY A 19 6.53 -10.28 20.24
C GLY A 19 6.53 -9.00 21.07
N MET A 20 6.01 -9.05 22.30
CA MET A 20 6.09 -7.92 23.24
C MET A 20 7.50 -7.69 23.76
N ALA A 21 8.30 -8.74 23.99
CA ALA A 21 9.70 -8.61 24.37
C ALA A 21 10.55 -8.04 23.24
N ALA A 22 10.25 -8.34 21.96
CA ALA A 22 10.87 -7.71 20.80
C ALA A 22 10.51 -6.21 20.73
N VAL A 23 9.24 -5.85 20.96
CA VAL A 23 8.79 -4.45 21.01
C VAL A 23 9.38 -3.69 22.21
N ILE A 24 9.53 -4.34 23.37
CA ILE A 24 10.12 -3.74 24.58
C ILE A 24 11.65 -3.65 24.44
N ALA A 25 12.31 -4.62 23.81
CA ALA A 25 13.74 -4.56 23.50
C ALA A 25 14.05 -3.46 22.47
N MET A 26 13.15 -3.21 21.51
CA MET A 26 13.22 -2.09 20.57
C MET A 26 13.01 -0.72 21.24
N ASN A 27 12.33 -0.66 22.39
CA ASN A 27 12.07 0.59 23.11
C ASN A 27 13.09 0.93 24.21
N ASN A 28 13.88 -0.05 24.71
CA ASN A 28 14.71 0.13 25.91
C ASN A 28 16.20 -0.22 25.74
N GLY A 29 16.76 -0.13 24.54
CA GLY A 29 18.18 -0.42 24.33
C GLY A 29 18.82 0.38 23.23
N GLU A 30 19.37 1.55 23.58
CA GLU A 30 20.55 2.07 22.89
C GLU A 30 21.70 1.07 23.13
N LYS A 31 21.80 0.08 22.25
CA LYS A 31 23.05 -0.62 21.99
C LYS A 31 23.44 -0.28 20.57
N GLU A 32 24.58 0.38 20.42
CA GLU A 32 25.26 0.61 19.16
C GLU A 32 25.37 -0.70 18.36
N GLN A 33 24.46 -0.89 17.41
CA GLN A 33 24.59 -1.90 16.38
C GLN A 33 25.30 -1.23 15.20
N SER A 34 26.59 -1.51 15.08
CA SER A 34 27.57 -0.89 14.18
C SER A 34 27.41 -1.26 12.69
N SER A 35 26.18 -1.47 12.22
CA SER A 35 25.83 -1.44 10.80
C SER A 35 24.40 -0.91 10.68
N LYS A 36 24.23 0.40 10.55
CA LYS A 36 22.91 0.97 10.23
C LYS A 36 22.48 0.40 8.88
N ASN A 37 21.51 -0.50 8.86
CA ASN A 37 20.88 -0.97 7.62
C ASN A 37 20.09 0.20 7.04
N TYR A 38 20.69 0.94 6.12
CA TYR A 38 20.01 1.97 5.35
C TYR A 38 18.99 1.32 4.41
N ILE A 39 17.89 2.01 4.17
CA ILE A 39 16.85 1.60 3.22
C ILE A 39 16.61 2.74 2.25
N ASN A 40 16.60 2.43 0.95
CA ASN A 40 16.24 3.37 -0.10
C ASN A 40 15.05 2.85 -0.92
N VAL A 41 14.21 3.78 -1.37
CA VAL A 41 13.17 3.51 -2.37
C VAL A 41 13.80 3.64 -3.75
N VAL A 42 13.61 2.64 -4.60
CA VAL A 42 14.25 2.54 -5.93
C VAL A 42 13.27 2.41 -7.10
N GLY A 43 11.97 2.38 -6.81
CA GLY A 43 10.95 2.30 -7.85
C GLY A 43 9.53 2.38 -7.30
N ARG A 44 8.58 2.58 -8.20
CA ARG A 44 7.15 2.43 -7.94
C ARG A 44 6.70 0.99 -8.25
N ILE A 45 5.52 0.63 -7.75
CA ILE A 45 4.81 -0.59 -8.16
C ILE A 45 3.54 -0.22 -8.92
N ASN A 46 2.83 0.76 -8.37
CA ASN A 46 1.60 1.30 -8.89
C ASN A 46 1.41 2.72 -8.37
N THR A 47 0.58 3.50 -9.06
CA THR A 47 0.14 4.81 -8.57
C THR A 47 -1.21 4.69 -7.85
N ASP A 48 -2.09 3.80 -8.28
CA ASP A 48 -3.44 3.73 -7.71
C ASP A 48 -4.02 2.30 -7.70
N GLY A 49 -5.13 2.09 -6.98
CA GLY A 49 -5.80 0.81 -6.88
C GLY A 49 -6.63 0.61 -5.60
N SER A 50 -7.26 1.65 -5.06
CA SER A 50 -8.16 1.54 -3.90
C SER A 50 -9.53 2.16 -4.20
N GLY A 51 -10.50 1.92 -3.32
CA GLY A 51 -11.81 2.55 -3.42
C GLY A 51 -12.53 2.67 -2.08
N ILE A 52 -13.45 3.63 -2.04
CA ILE A 52 -14.38 3.82 -0.93
C ILE A 52 -15.70 3.19 -1.32
N TYR A 53 -16.19 2.25 -0.52
CA TYR A 53 -17.53 1.69 -0.67
C TYR A 53 -18.38 2.00 0.55
N LEU A 54 -19.69 2.02 0.36
CA LEU A 54 -20.72 2.13 1.38
C LEU A 54 -21.39 0.77 1.57
N LYS A 55 -21.97 0.54 2.75
CA LYS A 55 -22.76 -0.65 3.01
C LYS A 55 -23.98 -0.75 2.08
N GLU A 56 -24.48 -1.97 1.90
CA GLU A 56 -25.71 -2.23 1.13
C GLU A 56 -26.86 -1.31 1.59
N GLY A 57 -27.54 -0.69 0.62
CA GLY A 57 -28.70 0.19 0.85
C GLY A 57 -28.38 1.68 1.04
N GLU A 58 -27.12 2.06 1.28
CA GLU A 58 -26.72 3.47 1.22
C GLU A 58 -26.72 3.98 -0.23
N LYS A 59 -26.77 5.31 -0.42
CA LYS A 59 -26.72 5.93 -1.74
C LYS A 59 -25.49 6.83 -1.85
N ALA A 60 -24.65 6.59 -2.86
CA ALA A 60 -23.46 7.42 -3.10
C ALA A 60 -23.80 8.92 -3.21
N SER A 61 -24.93 9.25 -3.85
CA SER A 61 -25.44 10.62 -4.01
C SER A 61 -25.72 11.38 -2.71
N ASP A 62 -25.88 10.66 -1.58
CA ASP A 62 -26.09 11.27 -0.28
C ASP A 62 -24.76 11.78 0.31
N TYR A 63 -23.62 11.25 -0.16
CA TYR A 63 -22.29 11.57 0.38
C TYR A 63 -21.47 12.45 -0.56
N ILE A 64 -21.61 12.25 -1.87
CA ILE A 64 -20.90 13.03 -2.89
C ILE A 64 -21.80 13.37 -4.08
N GLU A 65 -21.37 14.35 -4.87
CA GLU A 65 -21.97 14.72 -6.15
C GLU A 65 -20.88 15.18 -7.11
N THR A 66 -20.91 14.70 -8.36
CA THR A 66 -19.98 15.13 -9.40
C THR A 66 -20.63 16.21 -10.25
N VAL A 67 -19.95 17.35 -10.39
CA VAL A 67 -20.43 18.51 -11.14
C VAL A 67 -19.40 18.96 -12.18
N ASP A 68 -19.87 19.51 -13.30
CA ASP A 68 -19.01 20.00 -14.39
C ASP A 68 -18.57 21.46 -14.21
N VAL A 69 -19.16 22.17 -13.24
CA VAL A 69 -18.88 23.59 -12.98
C VAL A 69 -18.31 23.74 -11.58
N LYS A 70 -17.20 24.48 -11.47
CA LYS A 70 -16.53 24.75 -10.20
C LYS A 70 -17.52 25.31 -9.16
N PRO A 71 -17.67 24.68 -7.98
CA PRO A 71 -18.50 25.22 -6.92
C PRO A 71 -17.99 26.60 -6.46
N THR A 72 -18.92 27.51 -6.15
CA THR A 72 -18.60 28.91 -5.79
C THR A 72 -19.15 29.33 -4.42
N SER A 73 -19.92 28.47 -3.75
CA SER A 73 -20.69 28.79 -2.55
C SER A 73 -20.20 28.03 -1.30
N GLY A 74 -18.88 27.98 -1.12
CA GLY A 74 -18.27 27.41 0.09
C GLY A 74 -18.41 25.88 0.21
N GLU A 75 -18.92 25.21 -0.83
CA GLU A 75 -18.97 23.76 -0.87
C GLU A 75 -17.57 23.15 -0.73
N LYS A 76 -17.50 21.97 -0.11
CA LYS A 76 -16.26 21.22 0.04
C LYS A 76 -16.09 20.34 -1.17
N TYR A 77 -15.05 20.54 -1.96
CA TYR A 77 -14.85 19.80 -3.19
C TYR A 77 -13.38 19.54 -3.47
N ILE A 78 -13.14 18.57 -4.35
CA ILE A 78 -11.86 18.36 -5.02
C ILE A 78 -12.05 18.47 -6.53
N GLU A 79 -10.97 18.82 -7.23
CA GLU A 79 -10.91 18.86 -8.68
C GLU A 79 -10.40 17.52 -9.22
N VAL A 80 -11.11 16.96 -10.20
CA VAL A 80 -10.83 15.66 -10.82
C VAL A 80 -10.94 15.82 -12.34
N GLY A 81 -9.80 16.04 -13.00
CA GLY A 81 -9.78 16.34 -14.43
C GLY A 81 -10.53 17.64 -14.73
N ASP A 82 -11.57 17.57 -15.56
CA ASP A 82 -12.46 18.68 -15.91
C ASP A 82 -13.70 18.80 -15.00
N LYS A 83 -13.80 17.96 -13.97
CA LYS A 83 -14.96 17.87 -13.07
C LYS A 83 -14.59 18.16 -11.63
N PHE A 84 -15.61 18.32 -10.81
CA PHE A 84 -15.48 18.55 -9.37
C PHE A 84 -16.31 17.53 -8.61
N ILE A 85 -15.71 16.88 -7.62
CA ILE A 85 -16.44 16.01 -6.68
C ILE A 85 -16.74 16.85 -5.44
N VAL A 86 -18.02 17.12 -5.21
CA VAL A 86 -18.55 17.87 -4.06
C VAL A 86 -18.90 16.89 -2.95
N PHE A 87 -18.34 17.11 -1.76
CA PHE A 87 -18.59 16.33 -0.56
C PHE A 87 -19.69 16.97 0.29
N LYS A 88 -20.73 16.18 0.59
CA LYS A 88 -21.85 16.57 1.47
C LYS A 88 -21.46 16.33 2.92
N ALA A 89 -20.52 17.13 3.44
CA ALA A 89 -19.84 16.90 4.73
C ALA A 89 -20.81 16.64 5.90
N GLU A 90 -21.98 17.26 5.90
CA GLU A 90 -23.04 17.07 6.88
C GLU A 90 -23.55 15.62 6.97
N ASN A 91 -23.42 14.84 5.89
CA ASN A 91 -23.82 13.44 5.82
C ASN A 91 -22.70 12.46 6.19
N TRP A 92 -21.47 12.95 6.30
CA TRP A 92 -20.31 12.20 6.81
C TRP A 92 -20.17 12.29 8.32
N GLY A 93 -20.52 13.45 8.90
CA GLY A 93 -20.48 13.69 10.34
C GLY A 93 -21.26 12.65 11.15
N GLY A 94 -20.63 12.08 12.18
CA GLY A 94 -21.21 11.06 13.05
C GLY A 94 -21.27 9.66 12.44
N LYS A 95 -20.60 9.43 11.29
CA LYS A 95 -20.50 8.12 10.65
C LYS A 95 -19.20 7.41 11.03
N LEU A 96 -19.24 6.09 10.94
CA LEU A 96 -18.09 5.21 11.17
C LEU A 96 -17.63 4.59 9.84
N PHE A 97 -16.36 4.78 9.48
CA PHE A 97 -15.75 4.19 8.29
C PHE A 97 -14.64 3.19 8.64
N GLY A 98 -14.53 2.13 7.85
CA GLY A 98 -13.42 1.18 7.93
C GLY A 98 -12.17 1.73 7.25
N THR A 99 -11.00 1.53 7.87
CA THR A 99 -9.69 1.71 7.22
C THR A 99 -8.77 0.52 7.52
N PRO A 100 -7.83 0.13 6.64
CA PRO A 100 -6.93 -1.00 6.88
C PRO A 100 -6.05 -0.86 8.13
N GLY A 101 -5.70 0.37 8.48
CA GLY A 101 -4.93 0.72 9.67
C GLY A 101 -4.29 2.10 9.52
N THR A 102 -3.89 2.71 10.64
CA THR A 102 -3.37 4.08 10.68
C THR A 102 -2.06 4.29 9.91
N SER A 103 -1.38 3.21 9.54
CA SER A 103 -0.13 3.23 8.77
C SER A 103 -0.32 2.98 7.28
N THR A 104 -1.55 2.95 6.75
CA THR A 104 -1.81 2.67 5.33
C THR A 104 -2.22 3.92 4.56
N ILE A 105 -1.99 3.90 3.24
CA ILE A 105 -2.33 5.04 2.37
C ILE A 105 -3.83 5.34 2.38
N GLN A 106 -4.66 4.30 2.45
CA GLN A 106 -6.11 4.44 2.54
C GLN A 106 -6.54 5.22 3.80
N HIS A 107 -5.84 5.02 4.92
CA HIS A 107 -6.13 5.79 6.14
C HIS A 107 -5.74 7.25 5.98
N VAL A 108 -4.52 7.51 5.48
CA VAL A 108 -4.02 8.88 5.21
C VAL A 108 -4.95 9.62 4.24
N GLN A 109 -5.38 8.95 3.18
CA GLN A 109 -6.29 9.49 2.18
C GLN A 109 -7.66 9.82 2.77
N LEU A 110 -8.29 8.87 3.47
CA LEU A 110 -9.59 9.15 4.08
C LEU A 110 -9.50 10.25 5.14
N GLN A 111 -8.44 10.25 5.95
CA GLN A 111 -8.20 11.32 6.92
C GLN A 111 -8.04 12.68 6.22
N THR A 112 -7.29 12.74 5.12
CA THR A 112 -7.11 13.96 4.33
C THR A 112 -8.44 14.48 3.78
N LEU A 113 -9.30 13.61 3.25
CA LEU A 113 -10.63 14.01 2.81
C LEU A 113 -11.47 14.56 3.97
N VAL A 114 -11.43 13.89 5.12
CA VAL A 114 -12.22 14.26 6.28
C VAL A 114 -11.76 15.60 6.86
N GLU A 115 -10.47 15.73 7.13
CA GLU A 115 -9.93 16.87 7.87
C GLU A 115 -9.64 18.06 6.96
N ASN A 116 -8.99 17.84 5.82
CA ASN A 116 -8.49 18.93 4.98
C ASN A 116 -9.51 19.37 3.92
N VAL A 117 -10.33 18.45 3.41
CA VAL A 117 -11.37 18.79 2.42
C VAL A 117 -12.69 19.13 3.12
N MET A 118 -13.23 18.21 3.93
CA MET A 118 -14.54 18.38 4.55
C MET A 118 -14.53 19.29 5.78
N GLY A 119 -13.38 19.47 6.44
CA GLY A 119 -13.26 20.27 7.66
C GLY A 119 -13.88 19.61 8.90
N LEU A 120 -13.99 18.27 8.89
CA LEU A 120 -14.47 17.45 10.00
C LEU A 120 -13.28 16.89 10.80
N LYS A 121 -13.50 16.42 12.02
CA LYS A 121 -12.47 15.69 12.77
C LYS A 121 -12.42 14.23 12.34
N PHE A 122 -11.25 13.60 12.38
CA PHE A 122 -11.13 12.16 12.16
C PHE A 122 -10.64 11.44 13.43
N LYS A 123 -11.43 10.51 13.97
CA LYS A 123 -11.12 9.89 15.28
C LYS A 123 -11.39 8.40 15.31
N VAL A 124 -10.57 7.68 16.08
CA VAL A 124 -10.83 6.27 16.36
C VAL A 124 -12.17 6.13 17.09
N TYR A 125 -12.99 5.18 16.68
CA TYR A 125 -14.23 4.85 17.35
C TYR A 125 -13.96 4.02 18.60
N ALA A 126 -14.44 4.51 19.74
CA ALA A 126 -14.51 3.72 20.97
C ALA A 126 -15.88 3.05 21.06
N ILE A 127 -15.91 1.72 21.24
CA ILE A 127 -17.16 0.97 21.33
C ILE A 127 -18.06 1.55 22.43
N GLY A 128 -19.30 1.86 22.08
CA GLY A 128 -20.29 2.44 22.99
C GLY A 128 -20.17 3.95 23.19
N SER A 129 -19.22 4.61 22.55
CA SER A 129 -19.13 6.08 22.56
C SER A 129 -20.23 6.73 21.73
N SER A 130 -20.69 7.90 22.15
CA SER A 130 -21.56 8.74 21.33
C SER A 130 -20.78 9.35 20.18
N MET A 131 -21.40 9.38 18.99
CA MET A 131 -20.82 9.98 17.80
C MET A 131 -21.35 11.40 17.58
N SER A 132 -20.46 12.35 17.30
CA SER A 132 -20.81 13.75 17.04
C SER A 132 -20.82 14.09 15.55
N LYS A 133 -21.65 15.06 15.17
CA LYS A 133 -21.80 15.49 13.75
C LYS A 133 -20.57 16.24 13.20
N ASP A 134 -19.66 16.69 14.05
CA ASP A 134 -18.42 17.35 13.64
C ASP A 134 -17.24 16.38 13.45
N THR A 135 -17.48 15.07 13.59
CA THR A 135 -16.44 14.03 13.59
C THR A 135 -16.84 12.86 12.70
N VAL A 136 -15.96 12.44 11.80
CA VAL A 136 -16.01 11.12 11.17
C VAL A 136 -15.17 10.17 12.01
N TYR A 137 -15.74 9.02 12.32
CA TYR A 137 -15.08 7.99 13.12
C TYR A 137 -14.47 6.92 12.22
N PHE A 138 -13.41 6.28 12.69
CA PHE A 138 -12.84 5.11 12.01
C PHE A 138 -12.64 3.92 12.93
N ASP A 139 -12.65 2.74 12.33
CA ASP A 139 -12.24 1.48 12.95
C ASP A 139 -11.41 0.64 11.96
N ALA A 140 -10.62 -0.30 12.49
CA ALA A 140 -9.74 -1.13 11.67
C ALA A 140 -10.54 -2.19 10.88
N VAL A 141 -10.49 -2.12 9.56
CA VAL A 141 -11.09 -3.06 8.60
C VAL A 141 -10.00 -3.52 7.62
N LYS A 142 -9.39 -4.68 7.91
CA LYS A 142 -8.23 -5.22 7.20
C LYS A 142 -8.57 -6.09 5.99
N SER A 143 -9.85 -6.27 5.66
CA SER A 143 -10.31 -7.05 4.49
C SER A 143 -11.81 -6.90 4.38
N PHE A 144 -12.39 -7.30 3.24
CA PHE A 144 -13.84 -7.37 3.12
C PHE A 144 -14.45 -8.43 4.06
N ALA A 145 -13.71 -9.51 4.38
CA ALA A 145 -14.14 -10.47 5.38
C ALA A 145 -14.22 -9.84 6.79
N ALA A 146 -13.22 -9.04 7.17
CA ALA A 146 -13.22 -8.32 8.45
C ALA A 146 -14.34 -7.27 8.51
N TYR A 147 -14.64 -6.61 7.39
CA TYR A 147 -15.80 -5.73 7.28
C TYR A 147 -17.09 -6.48 7.60
N LYS A 148 -17.34 -7.62 6.93
CA LYS A 148 -18.54 -8.44 7.15
C LYS A 148 -18.65 -8.88 8.60
N GLU A 149 -17.58 -9.41 9.18
CA GLU A 149 -17.54 -9.81 10.58
C GLU A 149 -17.93 -8.66 11.52
N LYS A 150 -17.41 -7.45 11.28
CA LYS A 150 -17.71 -6.27 12.10
C LYS A 150 -19.12 -5.73 11.89
N THR A 151 -19.74 -5.91 10.73
CA THR A 151 -21.08 -5.40 10.46
C THR A 151 -22.20 -6.38 10.77
N THR A 152 -21.93 -7.70 10.76
CA THR A 152 -22.96 -8.74 10.94
C THR A 152 -22.63 -9.74 12.06
N GLY A 153 -21.50 -9.59 12.74
CA GLY A 153 -21.08 -10.47 13.82
C GLY A 153 -21.90 -10.30 15.10
N ALA A 154 -21.44 -10.92 16.18
CA ALA A 154 -22.15 -10.96 17.46
C ALA A 154 -22.29 -9.58 18.15
N GLN A 155 -21.40 -8.64 17.81
CA GLN A 155 -21.42 -7.24 18.29
C GLN A 155 -21.24 -6.33 17.07
N PRO A 156 -22.30 -6.12 16.27
CA PRO A 156 -22.19 -5.40 15.02
C PRO A 156 -21.91 -3.92 15.27
N LEU A 157 -20.92 -3.39 14.56
CA LEU A 157 -20.57 -1.97 14.55
C LEU A 157 -21.38 -1.25 13.45
N PRO A 158 -21.77 0.02 13.67
CA PRO A 158 -22.54 0.81 12.71
C PRO A 158 -21.65 1.37 11.59
N ILE A 159 -20.78 0.53 11.01
CA ILE A 159 -19.90 0.93 9.90
C ILE A 159 -20.76 1.30 8.69
N THR A 160 -20.57 2.50 8.18
CA THR A 160 -21.30 3.09 7.04
C THR A 160 -20.66 2.72 5.71
N GLY A 161 -19.34 2.60 5.70
CA GLY A 161 -18.55 2.24 4.54
C GLY A 161 -17.10 1.96 4.92
N ALA A 162 -16.25 1.67 3.96
CA ALA A 162 -14.81 1.56 4.18
C ALA A 162 -14.03 2.01 2.95
N ILE A 163 -12.82 2.51 3.18
CA ILE A 163 -11.80 2.64 2.14
C ILE A 163 -10.89 1.42 2.19
N ILE A 164 -10.69 0.75 1.06
CA ILE A 164 -9.88 -0.47 1.01
C ILE A 164 -9.20 -0.63 -0.34
N TRP A 165 -8.11 -1.39 -0.37
CA TRP A 165 -7.32 -1.68 -1.55
C TRP A 165 -7.98 -2.75 -2.43
N GLU A 166 -7.63 -2.79 -3.70
CA GLU A 166 -8.00 -3.88 -4.59
C GLU A 166 -7.26 -5.18 -4.23
N ALA A 167 -7.84 -6.37 -4.37
CA ALA A 167 -9.14 -6.66 -4.97
C ALA A 167 -10.33 -6.60 -3.97
N GLN A 168 -10.10 -6.13 -2.73
CA GLN A 168 -11.12 -6.15 -1.67
C GLN A 168 -12.26 -5.17 -1.95
N TYR A 169 -11.97 -4.04 -2.61
CA TYR A 169 -12.99 -3.08 -3.06
C TYR A 169 -13.92 -3.73 -4.10
N SER A 170 -13.35 -4.29 -5.17
CA SER A 170 -14.13 -5.02 -6.19
C SER A 170 -14.95 -6.16 -5.58
N LEU A 171 -14.39 -6.89 -4.60
CA LEU A 171 -15.14 -7.92 -3.88
C LEU A 171 -16.32 -7.36 -3.08
N ALA A 172 -16.18 -6.19 -2.47
CA ALA A 172 -17.26 -5.55 -1.72
C ALA A 172 -18.46 -5.25 -2.65
N LEU A 173 -18.19 -4.76 -3.86
CA LEU A 173 -19.22 -4.46 -4.86
C LEU A 173 -19.95 -5.73 -5.32
N GLU A 174 -19.22 -6.83 -5.56
CA GLU A 174 -19.82 -8.14 -5.85
C GLU A 174 -20.68 -8.68 -4.69
N ASN A 175 -20.51 -8.13 -3.49
CA ASN A 175 -21.30 -8.45 -2.30
C ASN A 175 -22.27 -7.31 -1.93
N LYS A 176 -22.78 -6.60 -2.94
CA LYS A 176 -23.87 -5.60 -2.85
C LYS A 176 -23.54 -4.31 -2.08
N CYS A 177 -22.28 -4.11 -1.70
CA CYS A 177 -21.85 -2.80 -1.26
C CYS A 177 -21.93 -1.81 -2.43
N VAL A 178 -22.08 -0.53 -2.10
CA VAL A 178 -22.26 0.54 -3.10
C VAL A 178 -20.93 1.27 -3.25
N GLY A 179 -20.37 1.31 -4.46
CA GLY A 179 -19.17 2.10 -4.72
C GLY A 179 -19.47 3.58 -4.49
N LEU A 180 -18.68 4.23 -3.64
CA LEU A 180 -18.74 5.68 -3.49
C LEU A 180 -17.87 6.33 -4.55
N GLU A 181 -16.58 6.01 -4.55
CA GLU A 181 -15.61 6.50 -5.51
C GLU A 181 -14.28 5.72 -5.40
N ILE A 182 -13.50 5.65 -6.49
CA ILE A 182 -12.16 5.06 -6.51
C ILE A 182 -11.09 6.11 -6.22
N THR A 183 -9.98 5.71 -5.61
CA THR A 183 -8.87 6.63 -5.29
C THR A 183 -8.21 7.19 -6.53
N ASN A 184 -8.31 6.51 -7.69
CA ASN A 184 -7.86 7.01 -9.00
C ASN A 184 -8.46 8.36 -9.38
N ASN A 185 -9.68 8.62 -8.91
CA ASN A 185 -10.39 9.86 -9.18
C ASN A 185 -10.11 10.89 -8.08
N ILE A 186 -10.09 10.45 -6.81
CA ILE A 186 -9.93 11.37 -5.68
C ILE A 186 -8.48 11.85 -5.52
N PHE A 187 -7.51 10.98 -5.77
CA PHE A 187 -6.08 11.19 -5.58
C PHE A 187 -5.31 10.76 -6.84
N PRO A 188 -5.56 11.39 -7.99
CA PRO A 188 -4.99 10.94 -9.26
C PRO A 188 -3.47 10.96 -9.21
N GLY A 189 -2.85 9.82 -9.51
CA GLY A 189 -1.39 9.70 -9.65
C GLY A 189 -0.61 9.66 -8.33
N HIS A 190 -1.28 9.54 -7.19
CA HIS A 190 -0.60 9.43 -5.89
C HIS A 190 0.38 8.24 -5.84
N THR A 191 1.29 8.22 -4.88
CA THR A 191 2.11 7.03 -4.64
C THR A 191 1.40 6.04 -3.71
N CYS A 192 0.93 4.92 -4.24
CA CYS A 192 0.39 3.83 -3.43
C CYS A 192 1.50 2.90 -2.91
N CYS A 193 2.19 2.17 -3.79
CA CYS A 193 3.23 1.20 -3.40
C CYS A 193 4.55 1.41 -4.13
N VAL A 194 5.64 1.02 -3.46
CA VAL A 194 7.03 1.24 -3.88
C VAL A 194 7.88 -0.01 -3.71
N ILE A 195 8.97 -0.07 -4.46
CA ILE A 195 10.06 -1.02 -4.28
C ILE A 195 11.12 -0.34 -3.40
N ALA A 196 11.41 -0.93 -2.25
CA ALA A 196 12.47 -0.50 -1.35
C ALA A 196 13.52 -1.59 -1.20
N GLY A 197 14.77 -1.21 -0.94
CA GLY A 197 15.88 -2.15 -0.79
C GLY A 197 16.81 -1.78 0.34
N ASN A 198 17.48 -2.79 0.89
CA ASN A 198 18.59 -2.61 1.82
C ASN A 198 19.78 -2.02 1.05
N THR A 199 20.25 -0.84 1.44
CA THR A 199 21.29 -0.10 0.71
C THR A 199 22.60 -0.89 0.64
N SER A 200 23.02 -1.54 1.73
CA SER A 200 24.25 -2.35 1.76
C SER A 200 24.19 -3.50 0.75
N PHE A 201 23.03 -4.15 0.63
CA PHE A 201 22.80 -5.17 -0.40
C PHE A 201 22.89 -4.58 -1.80
N MET A 202 22.16 -3.48 -2.07
CA MET A 202 22.09 -2.87 -3.40
C MET A 202 23.43 -2.29 -3.86
N GLU A 203 24.24 -1.76 -2.96
CA GLU A 203 25.60 -1.28 -3.27
C GLU A 203 26.51 -2.47 -3.62
N SER A 204 26.44 -3.56 -2.83
CA SER A 204 27.26 -4.76 -3.04
C SER A 204 26.82 -5.59 -4.25
N ASN A 205 25.58 -5.41 -4.71
CA ASN A 205 24.97 -6.18 -5.81
C ASN A 205 24.37 -5.25 -6.87
N SER A 206 25.01 -4.12 -7.16
CA SER A 206 24.41 -3.05 -7.98
C SER A 206 23.93 -3.54 -9.35
N ASP A 207 24.72 -4.34 -10.07
CA ASP A 207 24.31 -4.85 -11.38
C ASP A 207 23.10 -5.78 -11.25
N SER A 208 23.02 -6.61 -10.21
CA SER A 208 21.89 -7.50 -9.93
C SER A 208 20.63 -6.73 -9.54
N THR A 209 20.75 -5.63 -8.79
CA THR A 209 19.63 -4.72 -8.51
C THR A 209 19.10 -4.09 -9.79
N VAL A 210 19.99 -3.63 -10.69
CA VAL A 210 19.58 -3.12 -12.00
C VAL A 210 18.92 -4.23 -12.83
N LYS A 211 19.49 -5.43 -12.92
CA LYS A 211 18.90 -6.59 -13.62
C LYS A 211 17.51 -6.93 -13.09
N PHE A 212 17.30 -6.90 -11.76
CA PHE A 212 15.99 -7.08 -11.15
C PHE A 212 14.97 -6.03 -11.63
N LEU A 213 15.35 -4.75 -11.65
CA LEU A 213 14.47 -3.69 -12.12
C LEU A 213 14.22 -3.78 -13.64
N VAL A 214 15.22 -4.18 -14.45
CA VAL A 214 15.03 -4.45 -15.89
C VAL A 214 14.00 -5.56 -16.10
N ALA A 215 14.12 -6.67 -15.35
CA ALA A 215 13.16 -7.75 -15.36
C ALA A 215 11.77 -7.25 -14.97
N TYR A 216 11.67 -6.44 -13.92
CA TYR A 216 10.42 -5.85 -13.45
C TYR A 216 9.75 -4.95 -14.50
N LEU A 217 10.53 -4.11 -15.20
CA LEU A 217 10.03 -3.28 -16.30
C LEU A 217 9.51 -4.13 -17.47
N GLU A 218 10.22 -5.21 -17.84
CA GLU A 218 9.76 -6.13 -18.90
C GLU A 218 8.46 -6.85 -18.49
N ILE A 219 8.35 -7.25 -17.23
CA ILE A 219 7.13 -7.86 -16.67
C ILE A 219 5.97 -6.87 -16.74
N LEU A 220 6.18 -5.63 -16.29
CA LEU A 220 5.13 -4.61 -16.30
C LEU A 220 4.66 -4.29 -17.72
N ASP A 221 5.57 -4.11 -18.68
CA ASP A 221 5.22 -3.89 -20.08
C ASP A 221 4.34 -5.02 -20.65
N LYS A 222 4.71 -6.28 -20.37
CA LYS A 222 3.90 -7.45 -20.77
C LYS A 222 2.54 -7.47 -20.09
N MET A 223 2.51 -7.21 -18.78
CA MET A 223 1.29 -7.26 -17.98
C MET A 223 0.31 -6.16 -18.38
N VAL A 224 0.78 -4.93 -18.63
CA VAL A 224 -0.06 -3.82 -19.09
C VAL A 224 -0.63 -4.12 -20.48
N LYS A 225 0.19 -4.60 -21.43
CA LYS A 225 -0.29 -5.03 -22.76
C LYS A 225 -1.31 -6.16 -22.67
N ALA A 226 -1.12 -7.09 -21.74
CA ALA A 226 -2.10 -8.15 -21.49
C ALA A 226 -3.44 -7.59 -20.99
N ILE A 227 -3.42 -6.64 -20.04
CA ILE A 227 -4.63 -5.99 -19.53
C ILE A 227 -5.36 -5.22 -20.65
N GLU A 228 -4.63 -4.61 -21.58
CA GLU A 228 -5.19 -3.91 -22.75
C GLU A 228 -5.80 -4.86 -23.80
N ASP A 229 -5.38 -6.12 -23.84
CA ASP A 229 -5.96 -7.17 -24.69
C ASP A 229 -6.48 -8.37 -23.86
N PRO A 230 -7.72 -8.27 -23.32
CA PRO A 230 -8.34 -9.34 -22.55
C PRO A 230 -8.56 -10.66 -23.30
N THR A 231 -8.33 -10.68 -24.62
CA THR A 231 -8.45 -11.90 -25.44
C THR A 231 -7.14 -12.68 -25.55
N SER A 232 -6.02 -12.04 -25.21
CA SER A 232 -4.68 -12.61 -25.31
C SER A 232 -4.44 -13.79 -24.35
N GLU A 233 -3.53 -14.69 -24.73
CA GLU A 233 -3.07 -15.76 -23.84
C GLU A 233 -2.33 -15.21 -22.62
N ASP A 234 -1.61 -14.09 -22.79
CA ASP A 234 -0.92 -13.41 -21.70
C ASP A 234 -1.93 -12.90 -20.64
N TYR A 235 -3.08 -12.38 -21.06
CA TYR A 235 -4.15 -11.97 -20.13
C TYR A 235 -4.75 -13.14 -19.38
N LYS A 236 -5.10 -14.22 -20.08
CA LYS A 236 -5.61 -15.45 -19.45
C LYS A 236 -4.64 -15.98 -18.41
N LYS A 237 -3.34 -15.95 -18.74
CA LYS A 237 -2.27 -16.36 -17.84
C LYS A 237 -2.15 -15.43 -16.62
N LEU A 238 -2.22 -14.11 -16.83
CA LEU A 238 -2.23 -13.13 -15.76
C LEU A 238 -3.41 -13.35 -14.79
N VAL A 239 -4.62 -13.54 -15.31
CA VAL A 239 -5.83 -13.81 -14.52
C VAL A 239 -5.71 -15.14 -13.76
N GLU A 240 -5.14 -16.18 -14.37
CA GLU A 240 -4.85 -17.46 -13.71
C GLU A 240 -3.92 -17.25 -12.50
N VAL A 241 -2.79 -16.58 -12.71
CA VAL A 241 -1.81 -16.29 -11.65
C VAL A 241 -2.47 -15.45 -10.54
N ALA A 242 -3.20 -14.41 -10.91
CA ALA A 242 -3.91 -13.54 -9.96
C ALA A 242 -4.96 -14.30 -9.15
N THR A 243 -5.74 -15.18 -9.77
CA THR A 243 -6.73 -16.02 -9.08
C THR A 243 -6.09 -16.96 -8.05
N ASN A 244 -4.86 -17.42 -8.31
CA ASN A 244 -4.11 -18.30 -7.43
C ASN A 244 -3.37 -17.57 -6.30
N LYS A 245 -2.99 -16.31 -6.52
CA LYS A 245 -2.11 -15.56 -5.61
C LYS A 245 -2.85 -14.54 -4.76
N VAL A 246 -3.88 -13.88 -5.28
CA VAL A 246 -4.60 -12.83 -4.57
C VAL A 246 -5.49 -13.42 -3.48
N SER A 247 -5.44 -12.83 -2.29
CA SER A 247 -6.21 -13.29 -1.13
C SER A 247 -7.69 -13.01 -1.28
N MET A 248 -8.50 -14.05 -1.14
CA MET A 248 -9.96 -14.00 -1.19
C MET A 248 -10.54 -14.75 0.01
N PRO A 249 -11.73 -14.39 0.51
CA PRO A 249 -12.39 -15.14 1.57
C PRO A 249 -12.58 -16.60 1.18
N SER A 250 -12.44 -17.50 2.17
CA SER A 250 -12.73 -18.92 2.01
C SER A 250 -14.14 -19.13 1.46
N GLY A 251 -14.28 -20.03 0.48
CA GLY A 251 -15.57 -20.34 -0.15
C GLY A 251 -15.98 -19.39 -1.28
N THR A 252 -15.19 -18.37 -1.62
CA THR A 252 -15.41 -17.56 -2.83
C THR A 252 -15.29 -18.46 -4.07
N SER A 253 -16.33 -18.50 -4.91
CA SER A 253 -16.35 -19.31 -6.13
C SER A 253 -15.29 -18.84 -7.14
N THR A 254 -14.81 -19.73 -7.99
CA THR A 254 -13.83 -19.38 -9.03
C THR A 254 -14.36 -18.28 -9.96
N GLU A 255 -15.63 -18.36 -10.35
CA GLU A 255 -16.28 -17.35 -11.19
C GLU A 255 -16.27 -15.96 -10.54
N THR A 256 -16.65 -15.88 -9.25
CA THR A 256 -16.60 -14.60 -8.51
C THR A 256 -15.16 -14.11 -8.36
N LYS A 257 -14.19 -15.00 -8.09
CA LYS A 257 -12.78 -14.61 -8.00
C LYS A 257 -12.30 -13.98 -9.31
N ILE A 258 -12.55 -14.63 -10.45
CA ILE A 258 -12.17 -14.12 -11.77
C ILE A 258 -12.76 -12.73 -11.97
N LYS A 259 -14.08 -12.57 -11.81
CA LYS A 259 -14.75 -11.27 -12.00
C LYS A 259 -14.15 -10.16 -11.10
N VAL A 260 -13.88 -10.47 -9.84
CA VAL A 260 -13.24 -9.53 -8.91
C VAL A 260 -11.81 -9.17 -9.34
N ILE A 261 -11.04 -10.14 -9.81
CA ILE A 261 -9.68 -9.92 -10.32
C ILE A 261 -9.70 -9.06 -11.59
N GLU A 262 -10.58 -9.33 -12.54
CA GLU A 262 -10.71 -8.54 -13.76
C GLU A 262 -11.07 -7.09 -13.46
N ASN A 263 -12.03 -6.87 -12.54
CA ASN A 263 -12.37 -5.53 -12.08
C ASN A 263 -11.17 -4.83 -11.42
N ALA A 264 -10.45 -5.54 -10.55
CA ALA A 264 -9.28 -5.00 -9.87
C ALA A 264 -8.14 -4.66 -10.85
N LEU A 265 -7.88 -5.48 -11.87
CA LEU A 265 -6.88 -5.19 -12.92
C LEU A 265 -7.25 -3.95 -13.75
N ASN A 266 -8.54 -3.68 -13.94
CA ASN A 266 -9.00 -2.47 -14.63
C ASN A 266 -8.89 -1.19 -13.76
N ILE A 267 -8.87 -1.34 -12.44
CA ILE A 267 -8.80 -0.21 -11.50
C ILE A 267 -7.34 0.10 -11.13
N VAL A 268 -6.50 -0.91 -10.92
CA VAL A 268 -5.11 -0.71 -10.49
C VAL A 268 -4.27 -0.11 -11.62
N LYS A 269 -3.58 1.00 -11.33
CA LYS A 269 -2.65 1.64 -12.28
C LYS A 269 -1.22 1.22 -12.01
N PHE A 270 -0.77 0.16 -12.67
CA PHE A 270 0.58 -0.36 -12.53
C PHE A 270 1.63 0.56 -13.20
N GLY A 271 2.76 0.74 -12.53
CA GLY A 271 3.83 1.61 -13.04
C GLY A 271 5.06 1.62 -12.15
N ALA A 272 6.25 1.62 -12.76
CA ALA A 272 7.53 1.52 -12.06
C ALA A 272 8.26 2.85 -11.88
N HIS A 273 7.97 3.83 -12.73
CA HIS A 273 8.68 5.10 -12.81
C HIS A 273 7.75 6.21 -13.34
N ASP A 274 8.17 7.45 -13.15
CA ASP A 274 7.51 8.64 -13.69
C ASP A 274 7.86 8.84 -15.18
N GLU A 275 7.06 9.63 -15.89
CA GLU A 275 7.28 9.97 -17.31
C GLU A 275 8.38 11.03 -17.51
N ASN A 276 9.51 10.87 -16.82
CA ASN A 276 10.68 11.74 -16.96
C ASN A 276 11.96 10.89 -17.11
N ALA A 277 12.48 10.82 -18.33
CA ALA A 277 13.65 9.99 -18.63
C ALA A 277 14.94 10.43 -17.90
N ASN A 278 15.08 11.71 -17.59
CA ASN A 278 16.28 12.21 -16.90
C ASN A 278 16.26 11.92 -15.41
N ASP A 279 15.05 11.90 -14.84
CA ASP A 279 14.79 11.65 -13.43
C ASP A 279 13.52 10.79 -13.26
N PRO A 280 13.66 9.46 -13.32
CA PRO A 280 12.53 8.55 -13.41
C PRO A 280 11.72 8.43 -12.12
N LEU A 281 12.11 9.09 -11.03
CA LEU A 281 11.38 9.07 -9.75
C LEU A 281 11.16 10.49 -9.19
N VAL A 282 11.10 11.50 -10.08
CA VAL A 282 10.93 12.91 -9.71
C VAL A 282 9.62 13.18 -8.96
N ASP A 283 8.51 12.63 -9.43
CA ASP A 283 7.20 12.83 -8.81
C ASP A 283 7.07 11.93 -7.58
N LEU A 284 7.70 10.76 -7.59
CA LEU A 284 7.77 9.92 -6.38
C LEU A 284 8.47 10.66 -5.24
N ARG A 285 9.53 11.43 -5.55
CA ARG A 285 10.18 12.28 -4.55
C ARG A 285 9.26 13.35 -3.97
N LYS A 286 8.49 14.03 -4.81
CA LYS A 286 7.50 15.03 -4.36
C LYS A 286 6.42 14.39 -3.49
N ASP A 287 5.94 13.22 -3.89
CA ASP A 287 4.94 12.45 -3.13
C ASP A 287 5.50 12.04 -1.76
N ILE A 288 6.73 11.55 -1.69
CA ILE A 288 7.38 11.16 -0.42
C ILE A 288 7.66 12.38 0.47
N ALA A 289 8.07 13.51 -0.10
CA ALA A 289 8.26 14.75 0.66
C ALA A 289 6.94 15.23 1.29
N THR A 290 5.87 15.25 0.49
CA THR A 290 4.52 15.60 0.96
C THR A 290 4.04 14.61 2.03
N LEU A 291 4.18 13.32 1.77
CA LEU A 291 3.78 12.26 2.69
C LEU A 291 4.54 12.34 4.03
N ALA A 292 5.82 12.69 4.02
CA ALA A 292 6.60 12.86 5.25
C ALA A 292 6.07 14.00 6.13
N VAL A 293 5.56 15.08 5.52
CA VAL A 293 4.89 16.19 6.22
C VAL A 293 3.53 15.72 6.74
N ASP A 294 2.69 15.16 5.87
CA ASP A 294 1.35 14.70 6.22
C ASP A 294 1.39 13.70 7.37
N LEU A 295 2.24 12.68 7.29
CA LEU A 295 2.38 11.68 8.35
C LEU A 295 2.74 12.30 9.72
N LYS A 296 3.48 13.41 9.73
CA LYS A 296 3.82 14.13 10.97
C LYS A 296 2.62 14.91 11.50
N GLU A 297 1.92 15.64 10.63
CA GLU A 297 0.74 16.42 10.99
C GLU A 297 -0.40 15.53 11.50
N LEU A 298 -0.59 14.38 10.87
CA LEU A 298 -1.59 13.37 11.25
C LEU A 298 -1.17 12.55 12.49
N GLY A 299 0.05 12.74 13.02
CA GLY A 299 0.54 12.05 14.22
C GLY A 299 0.97 10.59 14.00
N SER A 300 1.12 10.16 12.75
CA SER A 300 1.53 8.80 12.36
C SER A 300 3.03 8.54 12.54
N ILE A 301 3.84 9.59 12.60
CA ILE A 301 5.29 9.51 12.90
C ILE A 301 5.69 10.38 14.09
N LYS A 302 6.70 9.90 14.82
CA LYS A 302 7.27 10.60 15.97
C LYS A 302 8.37 11.58 15.56
N LYS A 303 9.19 11.21 14.58
CA LYS A 303 10.30 12.02 14.06
C LYS A 303 9.92 12.70 12.75
N SER A 304 10.20 13.98 12.59
CA SER A 304 10.10 14.70 11.31
C SER A 304 11.41 14.63 10.52
N TYR A 305 11.42 15.14 9.28
CA TYR A 305 12.65 15.28 8.49
C TYR A 305 13.71 16.15 9.20
N SER A 306 13.28 17.18 9.95
CA SER A 306 14.19 18.04 10.71
C SER A 306 14.86 17.30 11.87
N ASP A 307 14.13 16.38 12.53
CA ASP A 307 14.70 15.52 13.59
C ASP A 307 15.78 14.56 13.05
N LEU A 308 15.76 14.30 11.74
CA LEU A 308 16.73 13.46 11.02
C LEU A 308 17.90 14.28 10.44
N GLY A 309 17.93 15.60 10.66
CA GLY A 309 18.99 16.51 10.24
C GLY A 309 18.79 17.16 8.88
N PHE A 310 17.67 16.94 8.19
CA PHE A 310 17.40 17.54 6.89
C PHE A 310 16.83 18.96 7.01
N GLU A 311 17.22 19.85 6.09
CA GLU A 311 16.72 21.23 6.03
C GLU A 311 15.26 21.30 5.57
N SER A 312 14.85 20.36 4.71
CA SER A 312 13.51 20.29 4.14
C SER A 312 13.04 18.84 3.95
N ALA A 313 11.72 18.65 3.79
CA ALA A 313 11.15 17.36 3.40
C ALA A 313 11.65 16.91 2.01
N ASP A 314 11.92 17.85 1.10
CA ASP A 314 12.51 17.57 -0.20
C ASP A 314 13.92 16.99 -0.09
N ASP A 315 14.75 17.49 0.83
CA ASP A 315 16.11 16.97 1.01
C ASP A 315 16.11 15.57 1.62
N PHE A 316 15.19 15.30 2.55
CA PHE A 316 14.91 13.94 3.01
C PHE A 316 14.50 13.04 1.84
N ALA A 317 13.52 13.46 1.02
CA ALA A 317 13.01 12.65 -0.08
C ALA A 317 14.08 12.40 -1.16
N LYS A 318 14.93 13.38 -1.46
CA LYS A 318 16.09 13.23 -2.37
C LYS A 318 17.07 12.17 -1.88
N LYS A 319 17.32 12.10 -0.57
CA LYS A 319 18.20 11.09 0.02
C LYS A 319 17.54 9.71 0.09
N PHE A 320 16.24 9.68 0.38
CA PHE A 320 15.51 8.44 0.61
C PHE A 320 15.13 7.73 -0.71
N VAL A 321 14.72 8.48 -1.75
CA VAL A 321 14.34 7.94 -3.06
C VAL A 321 15.50 8.03 -4.04
N ASP A 322 16.10 6.88 -4.30
CA ASP A 322 17.24 6.72 -5.21
C ASP A 322 16.79 6.26 -6.60
N GLY A 323 16.67 7.21 -7.51
CA GLY A 323 16.34 6.97 -8.92
C GLY A 323 17.48 6.42 -9.78
N THR A 324 18.70 6.29 -9.25
CA THR A 324 19.86 5.89 -10.07
C THR A 324 19.73 4.47 -10.61
N TYR A 325 19.24 3.53 -9.79
CA TYR A 325 19.01 2.14 -10.19
C TYR A 325 17.91 2.03 -11.25
N MET A 326 16.81 2.76 -11.08
CA MET A 326 15.71 2.76 -12.07
C MET A 326 16.17 3.36 -13.40
N LYS A 327 16.94 4.46 -13.36
CA LYS A 327 17.49 5.07 -14.57
C LYS A 327 18.37 4.07 -15.34
N LYS A 328 19.31 3.43 -14.65
CA LYS A 328 20.14 2.37 -15.24
C LYS A 328 19.30 1.22 -15.79
N ALA A 329 18.21 0.84 -15.13
CA ALA A 329 17.33 -0.22 -15.62
C ALA A 329 16.62 0.17 -16.92
N MET A 330 16.13 1.41 -17.04
CA MET A 330 15.55 1.92 -18.28
C MET A 330 16.57 1.96 -19.43
N GLU A 331 17.83 2.29 -19.12
CA GLU A 331 18.94 2.32 -20.07
C GLU A 331 19.57 0.93 -20.32
N LYS A 332 19.17 -0.08 -19.54
CA LYS A 332 19.81 -1.41 -19.47
C LYS A 332 21.33 -1.33 -19.21
N ASP A 333 21.75 -0.37 -18.40
CA ASP A 333 23.14 -0.15 -18.00
C ASP A 333 23.50 -1.02 -16.78
N TYR A 334 23.89 -2.26 -17.06
CA TYR A 334 24.42 -3.20 -16.09
C TYR A 334 25.47 -4.10 -16.72
N LYS A 335 26.39 -4.62 -15.90
CA LYS A 335 27.32 -5.66 -16.33
C LYS A 335 26.68 -7.03 -16.14
N ASP A 336 26.88 -7.89 -17.13
CA ASP A 336 26.50 -9.29 -17.02
C ASP A 336 27.73 -10.18 -17.14
N ASP A 337 28.09 -10.81 -16.04
CA ASP A 337 29.17 -11.79 -15.94
C ASP A 337 28.65 -13.24 -16.04
N GLY A 338 27.34 -13.42 -16.28
CA GLY A 338 26.67 -14.72 -16.34
C GLY A 338 26.45 -15.36 -14.97
N SER A 339 26.76 -14.67 -13.87
CA SER A 339 26.48 -15.18 -12.52
C SER A 339 24.98 -15.14 -12.21
N LYS A 340 24.51 -16.17 -11.50
CA LYS A 340 23.18 -16.18 -10.90
C LYS A 340 23.23 -15.59 -9.50
N VAL A 341 22.37 -14.61 -9.22
CA VAL A 341 22.26 -13.97 -7.91
C VAL A 341 20.90 -14.27 -7.30
N LYS A 342 20.93 -14.68 -6.03
CA LYS A 342 19.73 -14.87 -5.22
C LYS A 342 19.30 -13.56 -4.61
N ILE A 343 18.03 -13.19 -4.78
CA ILE A 343 17.42 -12.02 -4.15
C ILE A 343 16.27 -12.48 -3.28
N LYS A 344 16.35 -12.20 -1.98
CA LYS A 344 15.24 -12.38 -1.03
C LYS A 344 14.28 -11.20 -1.18
N LEU A 345 13.11 -11.47 -1.74
CA LEU A 345 12.11 -10.46 -2.04
C LEU A 345 10.94 -10.58 -1.07
N SER A 346 10.72 -9.56 -0.24
CA SER A 346 9.57 -9.52 0.64
C SER A 346 8.36 -8.86 -0.04
N VAL A 347 7.19 -9.50 0.05
CA VAL A 347 5.95 -9.06 -0.60
C VAL A 347 4.78 -9.13 0.38
N ILE A 348 3.71 -8.37 0.14
CA ILE A 348 2.46 -8.51 0.90
C ILE A 348 1.70 -9.73 0.37
N ALA A 349 1.33 -10.64 1.27
CA ALA A 349 0.61 -11.85 0.93
C ALA A 349 -0.73 -11.52 0.26
N GLY A 350 -0.89 -11.98 -0.98
CA GLY A 350 -2.13 -11.89 -1.75
C GLY A 350 -2.59 -10.50 -2.13
N ASP A 351 -1.66 -9.54 -2.22
CA ASP A 351 -1.89 -8.20 -2.71
C ASP A 351 -1.82 -8.14 -4.25
N ILE A 352 -2.89 -7.69 -4.90
CA ILE A 352 -2.93 -7.60 -6.37
C ILE A 352 -2.00 -6.52 -6.91
N HIS A 353 -1.66 -5.48 -6.13
CA HIS A 353 -0.72 -4.45 -6.56
C HIS A 353 0.66 -5.06 -6.87
N GLN A 354 0.99 -6.18 -6.23
CA GLN A 354 2.29 -6.85 -6.35
C GLN A 354 2.24 -8.04 -7.34
N ILE A 355 1.14 -8.18 -8.10
CA ILE A 355 0.92 -9.34 -8.95
C ILE A 355 1.96 -9.50 -10.06
N ALA A 356 2.58 -8.40 -10.50
CA ALA A 356 3.68 -8.40 -11.45
C ALA A 356 4.81 -9.36 -11.03
N ILE A 357 5.20 -9.38 -9.75
CA ILE A 357 6.25 -10.29 -9.27
C ILE A 357 5.85 -11.75 -9.47
N HIS A 358 4.61 -12.10 -9.09
CA HIS A 358 4.14 -13.47 -9.22
C HIS A 358 3.96 -13.87 -10.69
N TYR A 359 3.44 -12.98 -11.53
CA TYR A 359 3.31 -13.20 -12.96
C TYR A 359 4.69 -13.44 -13.59
N GLY A 360 5.67 -12.56 -13.32
CA GLY A 360 7.03 -12.65 -13.82
C GLY A 360 7.79 -13.90 -13.38
N VAL A 361 7.57 -14.38 -12.15
CA VAL A 361 8.09 -15.67 -11.68
C VAL A 361 7.45 -16.82 -12.46
N ASP A 362 6.14 -16.80 -12.66
CA ASP A 362 5.42 -17.88 -13.35
C ASP A 362 5.82 -18.01 -14.82
N ILE A 363 6.10 -16.89 -15.49
CA ILE A 363 6.58 -16.86 -16.88
C ILE A 363 8.12 -16.89 -17.02
N GLY A 364 8.86 -17.00 -15.92
CA GLY A 364 10.31 -17.22 -15.92
C GLY A 364 11.18 -16.03 -16.34
N ILE A 365 10.68 -14.78 -16.24
CA ILE A 365 11.47 -13.61 -16.68
C ILE A 365 12.70 -13.38 -15.80
N PHE A 366 12.62 -13.58 -14.49
CA PHE A 366 13.77 -13.35 -13.61
C PHE A 366 14.97 -14.27 -13.94
N ASP A 367 14.70 -15.52 -14.33
CA ASP A 367 15.75 -16.48 -14.75
C ASP A 367 16.54 -16.01 -15.97
N LYS A 368 15.89 -15.33 -16.93
CA LYS A 368 16.52 -14.73 -18.12
C LYS A 368 17.57 -13.68 -17.74
N TYR A 369 17.40 -13.03 -16.60
CA TYR A 369 18.31 -12.01 -16.08
C TYR A 369 19.29 -12.54 -15.03
N GLY A 370 19.36 -13.87 -14.86
CA GLY A 370 20.24 -14.50 -13.86
C GLY A 370 19.80 -14.22 -12.42
N ILE A 371 18.52 -13.94 -12.18
CA ILE A 371 17.99 -13.62 -10.85
C ILE A 371 17.16 -14.80 -10.32
N ASP A 372 17.59 -15.36 -9.19
CA ASP A 372 16.85 -16.36 -8.40
C ASP A 372 16.04 -15.62 -7.31
N ILE A 373 14.74 -15.42 -7.54
CA ILE A 373 13.87 -14.74 -6.58
C ILE A 373 13.37 -15.72 -5.52
N VAL A 374 13.67 -15.41 -4.25
CA VAL A 374 13.10 -16.10 -3.09
C VAL A 374 12.05 -15.19 -2.46
N ILE A 375 10.78 -15.46 -2.73
CA ILE A 375 9.67 -14.67 -2.20
C ILE A 375 9.42 -15.01 -0.72
N SER A 376 9.38 -13.98 0.12
CA SER A 376 8.95 -14.03 1.52
C SER A 376 7.65 -13.22 1.69
N SER A 377 6.53 -13.93 1.79
CA SER A 377 5.21 -13.30 1.97
C SER A 377 5.00 -12.83 3.40
N GLN A 378 4.54 -11.60 3.54
CA GLN A 378 4.27 -10.93 4.82
C GLN A 378 2.80 -10.54 4.94
N ASP A 379 2.31 -10.41 6.17
CA ASP A 379 0.89 -10.13 6.41
C ASP A 379 0.44 -8.72 5.99
N ASN A 380 1.37 -7.76 5.89
CA ASN A 380 1.09 -6.36 5.56
C ASN A 380 2.37 -5.57 5.25
N GLY A 381 2.20 -4.33 4.80
CA GLY A 381 3.32 -3.41 4.51
C GLY A 381 4.28 -3.18 5.68
N PRO A 382 3.81 -2.88 6.91
CA PRO A 382 4.70 -2.78 8.08
C PRO A 382 5.58 -4.01 8.31
N ALA A 383 5.07 -5.22 8.07
CA ALA A 383 5.85 -6.46 8.18
C ALA A 383 6.94 -6.56 7.08
N VAL A 384 6.64 -6.16 5.84
CA VAL A 384 7.67 -6.02 4.78
C VAL A 384 8.76 -5.02 5.19
N ALA A 385 8.38 -3.86 5.72
CA ALA A 385 9.33 -2.85 6.19
C ALA A 385 10.23 -3.39 7.33
N THR A 386 9.65 -4.19 8.22
CA THR A 386 10.37 -4.83 9.34
C THR A 386 11.37 -5.85 8.82
N ALA A 387 10.98 -6.69 7.86
CA ALA A 387 11.87 -7.67 7.23
C ALA A 387 13.06 -7.00 6.53
N LEU A 388 12.84 -5.88 5.83
CA LEU A 388 13.93 -5.08 5.24
C LEU A 388 14.86 -4.51 6.31
N GLN A 389 14.31 -3.91 7.36
CA GLN A 389 15.10 -3.33 8.45
C GLN A 389 15.96 -4.38 9.16
N ALA A 390 15.40 -5.58 9.38
CA ALA A 390 16.09 -6.71 9.99
C ALA A 390 17.14 -7.37 9.08
N GLY A 391 17.20 -7.01 7.79
CA GLY A 391 18.06 -7.68 6.80
C GLY A 391 17.60 -9.10 6.44
N GLU A 392 16.33 -9.42 6.73
CA GLU A 392 15.72 -10.70 6.34
C GLU A 392 15.35 -10.73 4.85
N ALA A 393 15.15 -9.55 4.27
CA ALA A 393 14.90 -9.34 2.84
C ALA A 393 15.92 -8.35 2.24
N ASP A 394 16.26 -8.58 0.98
CA ASP A 394 17.18 -7.73 0.21
C ASP A 394 16.40 -6.57 -0.43
N LEU A 395 15.23 -6.90 -1.00
CA LEU A 395 14.27 -5.98 -1.59
C LEU A 395 12.86 -6.26 -1.03
N GLY A 396 11.99 -5.26 -1.05
CA GLY A 396 10.63 -5.36 -0.55
C GLY A 396 9.63 -4.51 -1.34
N LEU A 397 8.43 -5.06 -1.54
CA LEU A 397 7.29 -4.38 -2.16
C LEU A 397 6.25 -4.05 -1.10
N LEU A 398 5.96 -2.76 -0.91
CA LEU A 398 5.06 -2.30 0.14
C LEU A 398 4.52 -0.89 -0.13
N GLY A 399 3.55 -0.46 0.67
CA GLY A 399 3.01 0.91 0.58
C GLY A 399 4.06 1.98 0.88
N ALA A 400 3.93 3.16 0.26
CA ALA A 400 4.78 4.32 0.57
C ALA A 400 4.65 4.78 2.04
N PRO A 401 3.45 4.81 2.67
CA PRO A 401 3.32 5.16 4.08
C PRO A 401 4.07 4.24 5.05
N PRO A 402 3.89 2.91 5.04
CA PRO A 402 4.59 2.05 6.01
C PRO A 402 6.11 2.12 5.89
N ILE A 403 6.68 2.23 4.67
CA ILE A 403 8.14 2.37 4.55
C ILE A 403 8.63 3.73 5.04
N THR A 404 7.91 4.81 4.75
CA THR A 404 8.26 6.18 5.19
C THR A 404 8.18 6.27 6.72
N ILE A 405 7.12 5.73 7.33
CA ILE A 405 6.96 5.63 8.79
C ILE A 405 8.13 4.91 9.44
N THR A 406 8.50 3.73 8.91
CA THR A 406 9.61 2.93 9.45
C THR A 406 10.94 3.66 9.31
N VAL A 407 11.25 4.19 8.14
CA VAL A 407 12.52 4.89 7.87
C VAL A 407 12.67 6.11 8.76
N MET A 408 11.62 6.92 8.91
CA MET A 408 11.68 8.13 9.72
C MET A 408 11.76 7.82 11.22
N ASN A 409 10.90 6.96 11.75
CA ASN A 409 10.89 6.66 13.19
C ASN A 409 12.17 5.94 13.65
N SER A 410 12.68 5.03 12.82
CA SER A 410 13.90 4.27 13.10
C SER A 410 15.19 4.99 12.69
N SER A 411 15.10 6.21 12.13
CA SER A 411 16.24 6.99 11.64
C SER A 411 17.15 6.19 10.70
N LEU A 412 16.54 5.43 9.78
CA LEU A 412 17.25 4.62 8.78
C LEU A 412 17.81 5.47 7.63
N VAL A 413 17.40 6.74 7.55
CA VAL A 413 17.94 7.76 6.65
C VAL A 413 18.13 9.04 7.48
N THR A 414 19.34 9.62 7.42
CA THR A 414 19.72 10.87 8.09
C THR A 414 20.55 11.72 7.13
N ALA A 415 20.63 13.03 7.39
CA ALA A 415 21.37 13.98 6.55
C ALA A 415 22.88 13.69 6.44
#